data_AF-A0A0X3TP21-F1
#
_entry.id   AF-A0A0X3TP21-F1
#
_cell.length_a   1.000
_cell.length_b   1.000
_cell.length_c   1.000
_cell.angle_alpha   90.00
_cell.angle_beta   90.00
_cell.angle_gamma   90.00
#
_symmetry.space_group_name_H-M   'P 1'
#
loop_
_entity.id
_entity.type
_entity.pdbx_description
1 polymer ?
#
loop_
_entity_poly.entity_id
_entity_poly.type
_entity_poly.pdbx_seq_one_letter_code
_entity_poly.pdbx_strand_id
1 'polypeptide(L)'
;MNGQTLLDIRHQNTAIVHGTCVAVEGRGALVVGPSGSGKSALALQMMAYGAALVADDRVALSMVDGAAIADAVPTLRGVIEARGVGLLRARTAGATPVCYVVDLDQSEPARLPEPVNTVVLRQTVPLLRAAGIPNLSAILMQLLKMGRLDPEWPST
;
A
#
# COMPACT_ATOMS: atom_id res chain seq x y z
N MET A 1 -3.01 -0.63 -21.84
CA MET A 1 -2.58 -1.93 -21.30
C MET A 1 -3.02 -1.99 -19.86
N ASN A 2 -3.98 -2.86 -19.53
CA ASN A 2 -4.40 -3.05 -18.14
C ASN A 2 -3.23 -3.65 -17.36
N GLY A 3 -2.79 -2.99 -16.29
CA GLY A 3 -1.77 -3.54 -15.40
C GLY A 3 -2.26 -4.82 -14.73
N GLN A 4 -1.33 -5.69 -14.32
CA GLN A 4 -1.68 -6.92 -13.60
C GLN A 4 -2.35 -6.57 -12.26
N THR A 5 -3.45 -7.26 -11.93
CA THR A 5 -4.10 -7.16 -10.63
C THR A 5 -3.41 -8.04 -9.59
N LEU A 6 -3.72 -7.86 -8.31
CA LEU A 6 -3.21 -8.75 -7.25
C LEU A 6 -3.67 -10.21 -7.46
N LEU A 7 -4.86 -10.41 -8.00
CA LEU A 7 -5.38 -11.75 -8.30
C LEU A 7 -4.56 -12.45 -9.39
N ASP A 8 -4.11 -11.72 -10.39
CA ASP A 8 -3.32 -12.26 -11.51
C ASP A 8 -1.92 -12.71 -11.07
N ILE A 9 -1.38 -12.07 -10.02
CA ILE A 9 0.00 -12.31 -9.56
C ILE A 9 0.09 -13.28 -8.39
N ARG A 10 -1.04 -13.76 -7.84
CA ARG A 10 -1.13 -14.52 -6.58
C ARG A 10 -0.42 -15.90 -6.55
N HIS A 11 0.18 -16.30 -7.65
CA HIS A 11 0.94 -17.55 -7.77
C HIS A 11 2.38 -17.31 -8.26
N GLN A 12 2.72 -16.06 -8.57
CA GLN A 12 4.02 -15.66 -9.13
C GLN A 12 5.04 -15.38 -8.01
N ASN A 13 6.32 -15.38 -8.36
CA ASN A 13 7.40 -15.00 -7.44
C ASN A 13 7.86 -13.54 -7.63
N THR A 14 7.54 -12.94 -8.77
CA THR A 14 7.85 -11.55 -9.09
C THR A 14 6.74 -10.97 -9.93
N ALA A 15 6.42 -9.70 -9.76
CA ALA A 15 5.47 -8.99 -10.60
C ALA A 15 5.71 -7.49 -10.59
N ILE A 16 5.12 -6.77 -11.54
CA ILE A 16 5.01 -5.30 -11.49
C ILE A 16 3.53 -4.96 -11.52
N VAL A 17 3.05 -4.27 -10.50
CA VAL A 17 1.65 -3.86 -10.37
C VAL A 17 1.51 -2.36 -10.45
N HIS A 18 0.35 -1.91 -10.94
CA HIS A 18 0.00 -0.49 -10.85
C HIS A 18 -0.45 -0.17 -9.43
N GLY A 19 0.21 0.80 -8.80
CA GLY A 19 -0.04 1.12 -7.41
C GLY A 19 1.01 2.08 -6.85
N THR A 20 0.87 2.39 -5.57
CA THR A 20 1.81 3.22 -4.83
C THR A 20 2.14 2.50 -3.53
N CYS A 21 3.39 2.50 -3.09
CA CYS A 21 3.80 1.88 -1.83
C CYS A 21 4.54 2.89 -0.97
N VAL A 22 4.17 2.97 0.30
CA VAL A 22 4.85 3.78 1.33
C VAL A 22 5.19 2.92 2.53
N ALA A 23 6.22 3.31 3.28
CA ALA A 23 6.69 2.60 4.45
C ALA A 23 6.64 3.50 5.69
N VAL A 24 6.27 2.90 6.82
CA VAL A 24 6.42 3.49 8.15
C VAL A 24 7.13 2.46 9.01
N GLU A 25 8.27 2.83 9.60
CA GLU A 25 9.05 1.95 10.49
C GLU A 25 9.36 0.57 9.86
N GLY A 26 9.71 0.57 8.57
CA GLY A 26 10.03 -0.65 7.81
C GLY A 26 8.84 -1.50 7.38
N ARG A 27 7.60 -1.04 7.63
CA ARG A 27 6.36 -1.75 7.29
C ARG A 27 5.68 -1.07 6.11
N GLY A 28 5.50 -1.79 5.01
CA GLY A 28 4.95 -1.27 3.77
C GLY A 28 3.43 -1.35 3.70
N ALA A 29 2.80 -0.31 3.18
CA ALA A 29 1.42 -0.30 2.71
C ALA A 29 1.38 -0.15 1.19
N LEU A 30 0.94 -1.21 0.51
CA LEU A 30 0.71 -1.21 -0.93
C LEU A 30 -0.71 -0.69 -1.23
N VAL A 31 -0.79 0.51 -1.79
CA VAL A 31 -2.04 1.18 -2.16
C VAL A 31 -2.39 0.85 -3.61
N VAL A 32 -3.57 0.29 -3.81
CA VAL A 32 -4.14 -0.11 -5.11
C VAL A 32 -5.51 0.55 -5.32
N GLY A 33 -6.01 0.46 -6.55
CA GLY A 33 -7.28 1.06 -6.95
C GLY A 33 -7.20 1.69 -8.36
N PRO A 34 -8.33 2.13 -8.92
CA PRO A 34 -8.39 2.63 -10.29
C PRO A 34 -7.51 3.87 -10.52
N SER A 35 -7.25 4.19 -11.78
CA SER A 35 -6.58 5.45 -12.12
C SER A 35 -7.40 6.63 -11.60
N GLY A 36 -6.74 7.63 -11.01
CA GLY A 36 -7.41 8.79 -10.42
C GLY A 36 -8.00 8.57 -9.02
N SER A 37 -7.91 7.39 -8.42
CA SER A 37 -8.43 7.13 -7.05
C SER A 37 -7.67 7.84 -5.92
N GLY A 38 -6.58 8.53 -6.22
CA GLY A 38 -5.81 9.29 -5.23
C GLY A 38 -4.66 8.53 -4.57
N LYS A 39 -4.17 7.41 -5.14
CA LYS A 39 -3.04 6.62 -4.59
C LYS A 39 -1.80 7.48 -4.28
N SER A 40 -1.31 8.24 -5.26
CA SER A 40 -0.15 9.14 -5.09
C SER A 40 -0.45 10.30 -4.14
N ALA A 41 -1.69 10.82 -4.14
CA ALA A 41 -2.10 11.86 -3.20
C ALA A 41 -2.11 11.36 -1.74
N LEU A 42 -2.59 10.14 -1.50
CA LEU A 42 -2.53 9.49 -0.19
C LEU A 42 -1.09 9.28 0.26
N ALA A 43 -0.21 8.81 -0.63
CA ALA A 43 1.21 8.66 -0.34
C ALA A 43 1.88 9.99 0.03
N LEU A 44 1.60 11.08 -0.70
CA LEU A 44 2.07 12.42 -0.36
C LEU A 44 1.60 12.88 1.03
N GLN A 45 0.34 12.64 1.37
CA GLN A 45 -0.18 12.96 2.72
C GLN A 45 0.52 12.15 3.81
N MET A 46 0.71 10.84 3.60
CA MET A 46 1.44 10.00 4.55
C MET A 46 2.90 10.42 4.69
N MET A 47 3.56 10.82 3.59
CA MET A 47 4.91 11.37 3.61
C MET A 47 5.00 12.66 4.43
N ALA A 48 3.99 13.53 4.36
CA ALA A 48 3.89 14.70 5.22
C ALA A 48 3.80 14.35 6.71
N TYR A 49 3.30 13.16 7.05
CA TYR A 49 3.27 12.62 8.42
C TYR A 49 4.50 11.77 8.78
N GLY A 50 5.49 11.67 7.90
CA GLY A 50 6.76 10.98 8.15
C GLY A 50 6.86 9.56 7.57
N ALA A 51 5.92 9.13 6.72
CA ALA A 51 6.15 7.93 5.90
C ALA A 51 7.24 8.17 4.86
N ALA A 52 7.92 7.11 4.44
CA ALA A 52 8.88 7.14 3.35
C ALA A 52 8.29 6.50 2.09
N LEU A 53 8.58 7.06 0.92
CA LEU A 53 8.13 6.48 -0.35
C LEU A 53 8.90 5.18 -0.63
N VAL A 54 8.20 4.12 -1.00
CA VAL A 54 8.83 2.92 -1.57
C VAL A 54 8.81 3.03 -3.09
N ALA A 55 7.63 3.24 -3.66
CA ALA A 55 7.40 3.35 -5.11
C ALA A 55 6.10 4.09 -5.41
N ASP A 56 6.00 4.72 -6.59
CA ASP A 56 4.77 5.32 -7.12
C ASP A 56 4.55 4.88 -8.57
N ASP A 57 3.28 4.84 -8.99
CA ASP A 57 2.75 4.34 -10.27
C ASP A 57 3.01 2.85 -10.58
N ARG A 58 4.25 2.38 -10.49
CA ARG A 58 4.63 0.98 -10.70
C ARG A 58 5.46 0.45 -9.54
N VAL A 59 4.91 -0.55 -8.86
CA VAL A 59 5.57 -1.22 -7.74
C VAL A 59 6.13 -2.56 -8.22
N ALA A 60 7.44 -2.72 -8.12
CA ALA A 60 8.09 -4.00 -8.33
C ALA A 60 7.89 -4.86 -7.07
N LEU A 61 7.40 -6.07 -7.25
CA LEU A 61 7.17 -7.04 -6.18
C LEU A 61 8.05 -8.26 -6.40
N SER A 62 8.63 -8.79 -5.33
CA SER A 62 9.40 -10.04 -5.33
C SER A 62 9.21 -10.84 -4.04
N MET A 63 9.17 -12.17 -4.13
CA MET A 63 9.24 -13.05 -2.97
C MET A 63 10.69 -13.14 -2.47
N VAL A 64 10.92 -12.81 -1.20
CA VAL A 64 12.20 -12.93 -0.50
C VAL A 64 11.93 -13.52 0.88
N ASP A 65 12.57 -14.65 1.21
CA ASP A 65 12.44 -15.32 2.50
C ASP A 65 10.99 -15.52 2.99
N GLY A 66 10.08 -15.83 2.06
CA GLY A 66 8.67 -16.06 2.35
C GLY A 66 7.80 -14.80 2.45
N ALA A 67 8.38 -13.60 2.30
CA ALA A 67 7.67 -12.33 2.28
C ALA A 67 7.63 -11.71 0.87
N ALA A 68 6.52 -11.04 0.54
CA ALA A 68 6.40 -10.17 -0.61
C ALA A 68 7.05 -8.82 -0.28
N ILE A 69 8.11 -8.50 -1.01
CA ILE A 69 8.87 -7.25 -0.88
C ILE A 69 8.47 -6.32 -2.02
N ALA A 70 8.16 -5.06 -1.69
CA ALA A 70 7.95 -3.98 -2.64
C ALA A 70 9.21 -3.13 -2.80
N ASP A 71 9.54 -2.75 -4.02
CA ASP A 71 10.54 -1.73 -4.35
C ASP A 71 10.07 -0.92 -5.57
N ALA A 72 10.74 0.20 -5.83
CA ALA A 72 10.55 0.96 -7.07
C ALA A 72 11.18 0.23 -8.26
N VAL A 73 10.49 0.28 -9.41
CA VAL A 73 11.17 0.01 -10.68
C VAL A 73 12.30 1.03 -10.91
N PRO A 74 13.45 0.65 -11.50
CA PRO A 74 14.62 1.53 -11.57
C PRO A 74 14.36 2.91 -12.18
N THR A 75 13.48 3.00 -13.18
CA THR A 75 13.14 4.24 -13.89
C THR A 75 12.27 5.20 -13.09
N LEU A 76 11.54 4.72 -12.09
CA LEU A 76 10.61 5.53 -11.26
C LEU A 76 11.11 5.69 -9.81
N ARG A 77 12.32 5.23 -9.51
CA ARG A 77 12.88 5.31 -8.16
C ARG A 77 13.00 6.77 -7.69
N GLY A 78 12.44 7.05 -6.52
CA GLY A 78 12.50 8.37 -5.88
C GLY A 78 11.73 9.45 -6.62
N VAL A 79 10.70 9.05 -7.39
CA VAL A 79 9.80 9.95 -8.11
C VAL A 79 8.36 9.67 -7.66
N ILE A 80 7.57 10.73 -7.47
CA ILE A 80 6.14 10.67 -7.17
C ILE A 80 5.38 11.72 -7.98
N GLU A 81 4.21 11.38 -8.51
CA GLU A 81 3.35 12.34 -9.21
C GLU A 81 2.52 13.16 -8.21
N ALA A 82 2.66 14.48 -8.26
CA ALA A 82 1.75 15.43 -7.64
C ALA A 82 0.84 16.03 -8.72
N ARG A 83 -0.42 15.58 -8.78
CA ARG A 83 -1.38 16.03 -9.80
C ARG A 83 -1.55 17.55 -9.76
N GLY A 84 -1.43 18.18 -10.94
CA GLY A 84 -1.49 19.65 -11.09
C GLY A 84 -0.15 20.36 -10.84
N VAL A 85 0.87 19.67 -10.33
CA VAL A 85 2.22 20.19 -10.12
C VAL A 85 3.24 19.51 -11.05
N GLY A 86 3.15 18.19 -11.19
CA GLY A 86 4.06 17.37 -11.98
C GLY A 86 4.82 16.34 -11.13
N LEU A 87 5.95 15.85 -11.64
CA LEU A 87 6.78 14.86 -10.97
C LEU A 87 7.68 15.53 -9.92
N LEU A 88 7.72 14.95 -8.71
CA LEU A 88 8.54 15.42 -7.60
C LEU A 88 9.60 14.39 -7.22
N ARG A 89 10.73 14.86 -6.70
CA ARG A 89 11.75 13.99 -6.09
C ARG A 89 11.35 13.63 -4.65
N ALA A 90 11.59 12.38 -4.28
CA ALA A 90 11.34 11.88 -2.93
C ALA A 90 12.50 11.00 -2.44
N ARG A 91 12.75 11.02 -1.13
CA ARG A 91 13.61 10.01 -0.48
C ARG A 91 12.89 8.67 -0.50
N THR A 92 13.65 7.61 -0.77
CA THR A 92 13.10 6.26 -0.85
C THR A 92 13.42 5.45 0.40
N ALA A 93 12.46 4.66 0.88
CA ALA A 93 12.68 3.64 1.89
C ALA A 93 13.49 2.44 1.36
N GLY A 94 13.45 2.22 0.03
CA GLY A 94 14.01 1.03 -0.60
C GLY A 94 13.11 -0.19 -0.45
N ALA A 95 13.67 -1.37 -0.69
CA ALA A 95 12.97 -2.64 -0.62
C ALA A 95 12.32 -2.86 0.77
N THR A 96 10.99 -2.98 0.80
CA THR A 96 10.20 -3.00 2.04
C THR A 96 9.16 -4.13 1.99
N PRO A 97 8.97 -4.91 3.07
CA PRO A 97 7.90 -5.93 3.12
C PRO A 97 6.51 -5.30 3.04
N VAL A 98 5.63 -5.92 2.26
CA VAL A 98 4.22 -5.50 2.16
C VAL A 98 3.46 -6.06 3.36
N CYS A 99 3.17 -5.20 4.34
CA CYS A 99 2.46 -5.57 5.56
C CYS A 99 0.94 -5.33 5.46
N TYR A 100 0.51 -4.40 4.61
CA TYR A 100 -0.90 -4.12 4.33
C TYR A 100 -1.11 -3.85 2.85
N VAL A 101 -2.26 -4.27 2.33
CA VAL A 101 -2.81 -3.79 1.07
C VAL A 101 -3.94 -2.81 1.39
N VAL A 102 -3.94 -1.66 0.74
CA VAL A 102 -4.98 -0.63 0.86
C VAL A 102 -5.67 -0.48 -0.48
N ASP A 103 -6.94 -0.88 -0.56
CA ASP A 103 -7.74 -0.80 -1.79
C ASP A 103 -8.62 0.45 -1.76
N LEU A 104 -8.38 1.39 -2.67
CA LEU A 104 -9.15 2.63 -2.81
C LEU A 104 -10.38 2.50 -3.73
N ASP A 105 -10.71 1.29 -4.21
CA ASP A 105 -11.89 1.01 -5.03
C ASP A 105 -13.06 0.48 -4.18
N GLN A 106 -12.77 -0.42 -3.25
CA GLN A 106 -13.77 -1.05 -2.40
C GLN A 106 -13.97 -0.29 -1.09
N SER A 107 -15.22 -0.05 -0.71
CA SER A 107 -15.61 0.53 0.59
C SER A 107 -15.99 -0.56 1.59
N GLU A 108 -15.79 -0.29 2.87
CA GLU A 108 -16.23 -1.13 3.98
C GLU A 108 -17.22 -0.36 4.87
N PRO A 109 -18.52 -0.70 4.87
CA PRO A 109 -19.53 0.06 5.61
C PRO A 109 -19.56 -0.27 7.12
N ALA A 110 -19.00 -1.39 7.55
CA ALA A 110 -19.00 -1.76 8.96
C ALA A 110 -18.14 -0.79 9.79
N ARG A 111 -18.68 -0.31 10.92
CA ARG A 111 -17.94 0.56 11.86
C ARG A 111 -16.70 -0.15 12.43
N LEU A 112 -16.86 -1.44 12.75
CA LEU A 112 -15.79 -2.34 13.20
C LEU A 112 -15.77 -3.52 12.24
N PRO A 113 -14.97 -3.46 11.16
CA PRO A 113 -14.96 -4.52 10.16
C PRO A 113 -14.09 -5.70 10.59
N GLU A 114 -14.59 -6.90 10.31
CA GLU A 114 -13.80 -8.13 10.42
C GLU A 114 -12.51 -8.02 9.58
N PRO A 115 -11.35 -8.46 10.09
CA PRO A 115 -10.12 -8.49 9.32
C PRO A 115 -10.26 -9.36 8.08
N VAL A 116 -10.00 -8.78 6.92
CA VAL A 116 -9.93 -9.49 5.65
C VAL A 116 -8.49 -9.51 5.14
N ASN A 117 -8.18 -10.53 4.33
CA ASN A 117 -6.87 -10.70 3.73
C ASN A 117 -6.97 -10.76 2.21
N THR A 118 -5.86 -10.45 1.55
CA THR A 118 -5.63 -10.70 0.14
C THR A 118 -4.31 -11.45 -0.04
N VAL A 119 -3.98 -11.84 -1.27
CA VAL A 119 -2.72 -12.49 -1.60
C VAL A 119 -1.90 -11.57 -2.49
N VAL A 120 -0.68 -11.24 -2.04
CA VAL A 120 0.33 -10.52 -2.82
C VAL A 120 1.43 -11.51 -3.16
N LEU A 121 1.64 -11.78 -4.44
CA LEU A 121 2.49 -12.89 -4.88
C LEU A 121 2.05 -14.18 -4.19
N ARG A 122 2.78 -14.75 -3.25
CA ARG A 122 2.38 -15.99 -2.55
C ARG A 122 2.09 -15.79 -1.07
N GLN A 123 2.08 -14.53 -0.62
CA GLN A 123 1.90 -14.17 0.79
C GLN A 123 0.47 -13.67 1.04
N THR A 124 -0.16 -14.21 2.08
CA THR A 124 -1.40 -13.65 2.64
C THR A 124 -1.09 -12.37 3.41
N VAL A 125 -1.72 -11.27 3.03
CA VAL A 125 -1.49 -9.93 3.58
C VAL A 125 -2.84 -9.33 4.00
N PRO A 126 -2.94 -8.66 5.17
CA PRO A 126 -4.12 -7.90 5.56
C PRO A 126 -4.56 -6.88 4.50
N LEU A 127 -5.85 -6.84 4.22
CA LEU A 127 -6.47 -5.94 3.25
C LEU A 127 -7.35 -4.91 3.97
N LEU A 128 -7.17 -3.63 3.64
CA LEU A 128 -8.06 -2.55 4.02
C LEU A 128 -8.81 -2.06 2.78
N ARG A 129 -10.13 -2.28 2.76
CA ARG A 129 -11.07 -1.66 1.81
C ARG A 129 -11.33 -0.22 2.24
N ALA A 130 -10.66 0.73 1.61
CA ALA A 130 -10.48 2.07 2.12
C ALA A 130 -11.16 3.17 1.29
N ALA A 131 -11.96 2.81 0.29
CA ALA A 131 -12.70 3.79 -0.50
C ALA A 131 -13.61 4.63 0.43
N GLY A 132 -13.44 5.95 0.38
CA GLY A 132 -14.25 6.90 1.15
C GLY A 132 -13.93 7.00 2.65
N ILE A 133 -12.88 6.32 3.16
CA ILE A 133 -12.50 6.44 4.58
C ILE A 133 -11.94 7.86 4.85
N PRO A 134 -12.52 8.65 5.77
CA PRO A 134 -11.99 9.95 6.14
C PRO A 134 -10.67 9.78 6.92
N ASN A 135 -9.76 10.76 6.81
CA ASN A 135 -8.47 10.77 7.51
C ASN A 135 -7.60 9.52 7.30
N LEU A 136 -7.76 8.85 6.14
CA LEU A 136 -7.11 7.58 5.85
C LEU A 136 -5.58 7.61 6.03
N SER A 137 -4.90 8.70 5.64
CA SER A 137 -3.46 8.83 5.83
C SER A 137 -3.05 8.72 7.30
N ALA A 138 -3.73 9.44 8.21
CA ALA A 138 -3.45 9.36 9.65
C ALA A 138 -3.77 7.98 10.24
N ILE A 139 -4.87 7.36 9.79
CA ILE A 139 -5.25 6.00 10.19
C ILE A 139 -4.17 4.99 9.78
N LEU A 140 -3.67 5.08 8.55
CA LEU A 140 -2.61 4.20 8.05
C LEU A 140 -1.29 4.42 8.78
N MET A 141 -0.95 5.67 9.15
CA MET A 141 0.21 5.94 10.00
C MET A 141 0.10 5.20 11.34
N GLN A 142 -1.06 5.29 12.01
CA GLN A 142 -1.29 4.61 13.28
C GLN A 142 -1.27 3.08 13.11
N LEU A 143 -1.93 2.58 12.07
CA LEU A 143 -2.03 1.15 11.77
C LEU A 143 -0.67 0.52 11.49
N LEU A 144 0.18 1.19 10.70
CA LEU A 144 1.51 0.68 10.40
C LEU A 144 2.43 0.72 11.62
N LYS A 145 2.31 1.72 12.50
CA LYS A 145 3.08 1.80 13.75
C LYS A 145 2.65 0.75 14.76
N MET A 146 1.36 0.69 15.05
CA MET A 146 0.84 0.00 16.22
C MET A 146 0.03 -1.27 15.91
N GLY A 147 -0.28 -1.54 14.64
CA GLY A 147 -1.13 -2.65 14.23
C GLY A 147 -2.62 -2.39 14.47
N ARG A 148 -3.44 -3.41 14.19
CA ARG A 148 -4.89 -3.44 14.41
C ARG A 148 -5.19 -4.29 15.65
N LEU A 149 -6.09 -3.83 16.50
CA LEU A 149 -6.68 -4.65 17.57
C LEU A 149 -7.79 -5.55 17.03
N ASP A 150 -8.06 -6.63 17.75
CA ASP A 150 -9.18 -7.52 17.48
C ASP A 150 -10.53 -6.75 17.55
N PRO A 151 -11.48 -6.97 16.63
CA PRO A 151 -12.81 -6.35 16.69
C PRO A 151 -13.56 -6.62 18.01
N GLU A 152 -13.27 -7.72 18.72
CA GLU A 152 -13.91 -8.08 19.99
C GLU A 152 -13.29 -7.38 21.22
N TRP A 153 -12.39 -6.41 21.02
CA TRP A 153 -11.68 -5.73 22.12
C TRP A 153 -12.54 -4.75 22.94
N PRO A 154 -12.40 -4.71 24.29
CA PRO A 154 -11.56 -5.58 25.10
C PRO A 154 -12.23 -6.94 25.31
N SER A 155 -11.51 -8.01 24.98
CA SER A 155 -11.90 -9.35 25.40
C SER A 155 -11.76 -9.43 26.92
N THR A 156 -12.85 -9.79 27.61
CA THR A 156 -12.91 -10.00 29.06
C THR A 156 -11.96 -11.07 29.55
#